data_AF-A0A662ABE2-F1
#
_entry.id   AF-A0A662ABE2-F1
#
_cell.length_a   1.000
_cell.length_b   1.000
_cell.length_c   1.000
_cell.angle_alpha   90.00
_cell.angle_beta   90.00
_cell.angle_gamma   90.00
#
_symmetry.space_group_name_H-M   'P 1'
#
loop_
_entity.id
_entity.type
_entity.pdbx_description
1 polymer ?
#
loop_
_entity_poly.entity_id
_entity_poly.type
_entity_poly.pdbx_seq_one_letter_code
_entity_poly.pdbx_strand_id
1 'polypeptide(L)' 'MVVRKPRTAHSPTVKLNKGQGGLTSDSFALCHQIRTISIDRVKRKRGQLGKCEILKIHSVLLDTLEL' A
#
# COMPACT_ATOMS: atom_id res chain seq x y z
N MET A 1 -17.17 -29.67 -15.76
CA MET A 1 -17.39 -28.21 -15.73
C MET A 1 -16.64 -27.66 -14.53
N VAL A 2 -15.47 -27.03 -14.73
CA VAL A 2 -14.62 -26.54 -13.63
C VAL A 2 -15.26 -25.28 -13.06
N VAL A 3 -15.69 -25.33 -11.80
CA VAL A 3 -16.24 -24.17 -11.09
C VAL A 3 -15.11 -23.17 -10.86
N ARG A 4 -15.05 -22.12 -11.69
CA ARG A 4 -14.20 -20.95 -11.43
C ARG A 4 -14.85 -20.15 -10.30
N LYS A 5 -14.28 -20.22 -9.09
CA LYS A 5 -14.64 -19.27 -8.02
C LYS A 5 -14.36 -17.84 -8.52
N PRO A 6 -15.31 -16.90 -8.39
CA PRO A 6 -15.02 -15.50 -8.71
C PRO A 6 -13.95 -15.03 -7.73
N ARG A 7 -12.81 -14.55 -8.25
CA ARG A 7 -11.80 -13.86 -7.44
C ARG A 7 -12.50 -12.67 -6.80
N THR A 8 -12.73 -12.71 -5.50
CA THR A 8 -13.10 -11.53 -4.73
C THR A 8 -11.99 -10.51 -4.95
N ALA A 9 -12.30 -9.42 -5.63
CA ALA A 9 -11.38 -8.34 -5.91
C ALA A 9 -10.94 -7.72 -4.58
N HIS A 10 -9.87 -8.25 -3.99
CA HIS A 10 -9.15 -7.56 -2.93
C HIS A 10 -8.53 -6.33 -3.59
N SER A 11 -9.09 -5.15 -3.33
CA SER A 11 -8.44 -3.91 -3.69
C SER A 11 -7.01 -3.94 -3.14
N PRO A 12 -5.97 -3.73 -3.96
CA PRO A 12 -4.60 -3.90 -3.54
C PRO A 12 -4.29 -2.82 -2.49
N THR A 13 -4.32 -3.25 -1.24
CA THR A 13 -4.23 -2.41 -0.06
C THR A 13 -3.41 -3.13 1.00
N VAL A 14 -2.61 -2.36 1.74
CA VAL A 14 -1.79 -2.89 2.84
C VAL A 14 -2.20 -2.19 4.12
N LYS A 15 -2.65 -2.98 5.12
CA LYS A 15 -2.95 -2.47 6.46
C LYS A 15 -1.66 -2.05 7.17
N LEU A 16 -1.69 -0.85 7.76
CA LEU A 16 -0.63 -0.29 8.59
C LEU A 16 -1.23 0.03 9.96
N ASN A 17 -0.60 -0.46 11.02
CA ASN A 17 -1.12 -0.28 12.37
C ASN A 17 -0.69 1.08 12.94
N LYS A 18 -1.48 1.60 13.89
CA LYS A 18 -1.13 2.78 14.67
C LYS A 18 0.27 2.64 15.27
N GLY A 19 1.04 3.74 15.25
CA GLY A 19 2.41 3.77 15.73
C GLY A 19 3.46 3.30 14.72
N GLN A 20 3.08 2.57 13.66
CA GLN A 20 4.00 2.26 12.58
C GLN A 20 4.30 3.52 11.76
N GLY A 21 5.59 3.84 11.57
CA GLY A 21 6.05 4.94 10.73
C GLY A 21 5.44 6.31 11.00
N GLY A 22 5.08 6.61 12.25
CA GLY A 22 4.51 7.91 12.64
C GLY A 22 3.01 8.06 12.34
N LEU A 23 2.29 6.95 12.17
CA LEU A 23 0.84 6.93 12.05
C LEU A 23 0.17 7.13 13.41
N THR A 24 -0.82 8.02 13.45
CA THR A 24 -1.61 8.36 14.65
C THR A 24 -2.80 7.42 14.86
N SER A 25 -3.16 6.66 13.84
CA SER A 25 -4.28 5.71 13.81
C SER A 25 -3.95 4.55 12.86
N ASP A 26 -4.65 3.43 13.00
CA ASP A 26 -4.64 2.38 12.00
C ASP A 26 -5.04 2.97 10.64
N SER A 27 -4.33 2.57 9.59
CA SER A 27 -4.43 3.15 8.26
C SER A 27 -4.21 2.09 7.19
N PHE A 28 -4.46 2.45 5.93
CA PHE A 28 -4.23 1.58 4.77
C PHE A 28 -3.44 2.33 3.71
N ALA A 29 -2.41 1.67 3.17
CA ALA A 29 -1.77 2.12 1.93
C ALA A 29 -2.59 1.60 0.74
N LEU A 30 -3.07 2.52 -0.09
CA LEU A 30 -3.90 2.21 -1.26
C LEU A 30 -3.01 2.08 -2.50
N CYS A 31 -2.52 0.87 -2.78
CA CYS A 31 -1.55 0.62 -3.86
C CYS A 31 -2.12 0.90 -5.26
N HIS A 32 -3.44 0.73 -5.45
CA HIS A 32 -4.15 1.13 -6.67
C HIS A 32 -4.25 2.65 -6.87
N GLN A 33 -3.90 3.47 -5.87
CA GLN A 33 -3.90 4.94 -5.95
C GLN A 33 -2.48 5.52 -6.00
N ILE A 34 -1.49 4.74 -6.46
CA ILE A 34 -0.13 5.24 -6.65
C ILE A 34 -0.10 6.41 -7.65
N ARG A 35 0.70 7.44 -7.35
CA ARG A 35 0.81 8.66 -8.17
C ARG A 35 2.24 9.18 -8.18
N THR A 36 2.65 9.72 -9.33
CA THR A 36 3.85 10.56 -9.45
C THR A 36 3.49 11.98 -9.03
N ILE A 37 4.30 12.60 -8.16
CA ILE A 37 4.09 13.97 -7.68
C ILE A 37 5.38 14.79 -7.82
N SER A 38 5.26 16.10 -8.03
CA SER A 38 6.40 17.02 -7.86
C SER A 38 6.84 17.06 -6.40
N ILE A 39 8.12 17.31 -6.16
CA ILE A 39 8.71 17.52 -4.84
C ILE A 39 8.01 18.68 -4.11
N ASP A 40 7.56 19.71 -4.84
CA ASP A 40 6.86 20.88 -4.27
C ASP A 40 5.57 20.52 -3.53
N ARG A 41 4.97 19.35 -3.81
CA ARG A 41 3.77 18.87 -3.11
C ARG A 41 4.08 18.25 -1.75
N VAL A 42 5.35 17.94 -1.46
CA VAL A 42 5.80 17.33 -0.20
C VAL A 42 6.02 18.42 0.84
N LYS A 43 5.09 18.52 1.80
CA LYS A 43 5.16 19.56 2.86
C LYS A 43 6.18 19.28 3.96
N ARG A 44 6.28 18.03 4.42
CA ARG A 44 7.20 17.58 5.48
C ARG A 44 7.28 16.06 5.57
N LYS A 45 8.36 15.53 6.16
CA LYS A 45 8.46 14.11 6.56
C LYS A 45 7.56 13.87 7.79
N ARG A 46 6.64 12.90 7.70
CA ARG A 46 5.77 12.50 8.83
C ARG A 46 6.39 11.41 9.70
N GLY A 47 7.15 10.51 9.09
CA GLY A 47 7.76 9.36 9.74
C GLY A 47 8.40 8.45 8.70
N GLN A 48 8.64 7.18 9.07
CA GLN A 48 9.29 6.21 8.19
C GLN A 48 8.79 4.81 8.51
N LEU A 49 8.28 4.11 7.49
CA LEU A 49 7.86 2.72 7.63
C LEU A 49 9.07 1.79 7.82
N GLY A 50 8.84 0.69 8.52
CA GLY A 50 9.83 -0.37 8.65
C GLY A 50 10.02 -1.14 7.35
N LYS A 51 11.09 -1.94 7.32
CA LYS A 51 11.44 -2.75 6.14
C LYS A 51 10.35 -3.78 5.81
N CYS A 52 9.72 -4.37 6.82
CA CYS A 52 8.67 -5.37 6.64
C CYS A 52 7.45 -4.78 5.93
N GLU A 53 7.01 -3.59 6.35
CA GLU A 53 5.87 -2.88 5.77
C GLU A 53 6.15 -2.45 4.34
N ILE A 54 7.36 -1.93 4.07
CA ILE A 54 7.77 -1.55 2.71
C ILE A 54 7.80 -2.76 1.78
N LEU A 55 8.30 -3.92 2.23
CA LEU A 55 8.30 -5.14 1.41
C LEU A 55 6.88 -5.64 1.10
N LYS A 56 5.94 -5.52 2.05
CA LYS A 56 4.53 -5.82 1.80
C LYS A 56 3.94 -4.89 0.74
N ILE A 57 4.18 -3.58 0.86
CA ILE A 57 3.74 -2.59 -0.14
C ILE A 57 4.35 -2.89 -1.50
N HIS A 58 5.64 -3.24 -1.56
CA HIS A 58 6.33 -3.58 -2.80
C HIS A 58 5.73 -4.81 -3.48
N SER A 59 5.49 -5.90 -2.73
CA SER A 59 4.85 -7.11 -3.28
C SER A 59 3.47 -6.80 -3.88
N VAL A 60 2.64 -6.05 -3.14
CA VAL A 60 1.30 -5.67 -3.62
C VAL A 60 1.38 -4.73 -4.83
N LEU A 61 2.38 -3.85 -4.89
CA LEU A 61 2.58 -2.99 -6.06
C LEU A 61 2.99 -3.78 -7.31
N LEU A 62 3.88 -4.77 -7.18
CA LEU A 62 4.22 -5.65 -8.29
C LEU A 62 2.98 -6.39 -8.81
N ASP A 63 2.20 -6.97 -7.90
CA ASP A 63 0.94 -7.63 -8.24
C ASP A 63 -0.05 -6.66 -8.92
N THR A 64 -0.11 -5.40 -8.47
CA THR A 64 -1.02 -4.36 -9.01
C THR A 64 -0.59 -3.89 -10.40
N LEU A 65 0.71 -3.87 -10.66
CA LEU A 65 1.29 -3.39 -11.92
C LEU A 65 1.54 -4.52 -12.93
N GLU A 66 1.24 -5.76 -12.56
CA GLU A 66 1.45 -6.97 -13.36
C GLU A 66 2.94 -7.15 -13.75
N LEU A 67 3.85 -6.90 -12.79
CA LEU A 67 5.31 -6.96 -12.94
C LEU A 67 5.96 -8.11 -12.17
#